data_AF-A0A7W6JVE9-F1
#
_entry.id   AF-A0A7W6JVE9-F1
#
_cell.length_a   1.000
_cell.length_b   1.000
_cell.length_c   1.000
_cell.angle_alpha   90.00
_cell.angle_beta   90.00
_cell.angle_gamma   90.00
#
_symmetry.space_group_name_H-M   'P 1'
#
loop_
_entity.id
_entity.type
_entity.pdbx_description
1 polymer ?
#
loop_
_entity_poly.entity_id
_entity_poly.type
_entity_poly.pdbx_seq_one_letter_code
_entity_poly.pdbx_strand_id
1 'polypeptide(L)'
;MIALATLLLGASPCPGPACNFDTLKPLAAKLAAARAPTPGVPPVHILQIGDSHTAGDALTGAWRDLLQAATGGGGRGVLAPGRPYAGYLTRGVTVSMSPGWQVAASFGPGSAAPRPPLGLSGFTLSSTMPGARMGLVAEPFMAFDRFVLCAMAGPAAAGVTVRTGAGAETVGLVADTVRPRCTTLRWDAPQTAVEVIADAGPVTITSWASFRYEGGVALSNLGIVGSQLQHFGRTDRDVLTNELRAYAPDLIVLAFGTNEGFAPHFDADGYRASLIEQIDRLRGLAPGVPILLLGPPHALSRNPALKNNAEGVLVGCPAADPSRPPLFEPPALGRVRAIQSEVAQEMGFAWWDWAARMGGPCSATRWVANGWLRGDYVHLTTTGGRALASLLQADLDQALEAR
;
A
#
# COMPACT_ATOMS: atom_id res chain seq x y z
N MET A 1 16.04 34.52 24.18
CA MET A 1 16.08 33.25 23.42
C MET A 1 15.93 33.59 21.96
N ILE A 2 16.98 33.36 21.18
CA ILE A 2 17.04 33.68 19.76
C ILE A 2 16.31 32.57 19.01
N ALA A 3 15.21 32.92 18.33
CA ALA A 3 14.54 32.03 17.40
C ALA A 3 15.46 31.86 16.18
N LEU A 4 15.99 30.66 15.96
CA LEU A 4 16.59 30.32 14.68
C LEU A 4 15.46 30.19 13.66
N ALA A 5 15.28 31.23 12.84
CA ALA A 5 14.58 31.11 11.58
C ALA A 5 15.51 30.37 10.62
N THR A 6 15.31 29.07 10.44
CA THR A 6 15.93 28.31 9.36
C THR A 6 15.36 28.85 8.05
N LEU A 7 16.19 29.54 7.25
CA LEU A 7 15.83 29.85 5.88
C LEU A 7 15.55 28.54 5.15
N LEU A 8 14.30 28.32 4.74
CA LEU A 8 13.91 27.33 3.74
C LEU A 8 14.51 27.75 2.40
N LEU A 9 15.81 27.50 2.19
CA LEU A 9 16.35 27.34 0.86
C LEU A 9 15.56 26.17 0.26
N GLY A 10 14.74 26.44 -0.77
CA GLY A 10 13.97 25.39 -1.44
C GLY A 10 14.91 24.24 -1.80
N ALA A 11 14.66 23.07 -1.22
CA ALA A 11 15.48 21.90 -1.48
C ALA A 11 15.44 21.61 -2.99
N SER A 12 16.60 21.36 -3.59
CA SER A 12 16.64 20.97 -5.00
C SER A 12 15.96 19.60 -5.17
N PRO A 13 15.23 19.36 -6.27
CA PRO A 13 14.64 18.06 -6.53
C PRO A 13 15.74 17.00 -6.71
N CYS A 14 15.34 15.73 -6.70
CA CYS A 14 16.27 14.63 -6.92
C CYS A 14 17.04 14.78 -8.25
N PRO A 15 18.35 14.51 -8.28
CA PRO A 15 19.20 14.76 -9.44
C PRO A 15 18.95 13.79 -10.62
N GLY A 16 18.07 12.80 -10.44
CA GLY A 16 17.76 11.78 -11.44
C GLY A 16 16.45 11.06 -11.14
N PRO A 17 16.14 9.95 -11.86
CA PRO A 17 14.87 9.23 -11.75
C PRO A 17 14.74 8.42 -10.44
N ALA A 18 15.70 8.55 -9.54
CA ALA A 18 15.70 8.00 -8.19
C ALA A 18 16.69 8.77 -7.32
N CYS A 19 16.49 8.76 -6.01
CA CYS A 19 17.39 9.40 -5.04
C CYS A 19 17.24 8.80 -3.64
N ASN A 20 18.26 8.99 -2.80
CA ASN A 20 18.32 8.53 -1.41
C ASN A 20 18.12 7.01 -1.24
N PHE A 21 18.48 6.21 -2.25
CA PHE A 21 18.37 4.74 -2.18
C PHE A 21 19.37 4.13 -1.18
N ASP A 22 20.41 4.88 -0.80
CA ASP A 22 21.30 4.52 0.30
C ASP A 22 20.58 4.40 1.64
N THR A 23 19.43 5.07 1.82
CA THR A 23 18.57 4.89 3.00
C THR A 23 17.90 3.51 3.05
N LEU A 24 17.87 2.77 1.93
CA LEU A 24 17.32 1.42 1.82
C LEU A 24 18.33 0.31 2.16
N LYS A 25 19.58 0.63 2.49
CA LYS A 25 20.61 -0.37 2.85
C LYS A 25 20.18 -1.40 3.91
N PRO A 26 19.43 -1.04 4.97
CA PRO A 26 18.94 -2.03 5.94
C PRO A 26 18.06 -3.12 5.30
N LEU A 27 17.36 -2.80 4.19
CA LEU A 27 16.55 -3.77 3.45
C LEU A 27 17.44 -4.74 2.64
N ALA A 28 18.52 -4.27 2.02
CA ALA A 28 19.43 -5.13 1.24
C ALA A 28 19.97 -6.30 2.06
N ALA A 29 20.47 -6.02 3.27
CA ALA A 29 20.99 -7.05 4.16
C ALA A 29 19.92 -8.11 4.50
N LYS A 30 18.68 -7.66 4.72
CA LYS A 30 17.55 -8.55 5.00
C LYS A 30 17.16 -9.38 3.78
N LEU A 31 17.09 -8.77 2.59
CA LEU A 31 16.79 -9.48 1.34
C LEU A 31 17.87 -10.50 0.99
N ALA A 32 19.14 -10.20 1.23
CA ALA A 32 20.23 -11.15 1.05
C ALA A 32 20.10 -12.35 2.00
N ALA A 33 19.80 -12.10 3.28
CA ALA A 33 19.56 -13.16 4.26
C ALA A 33 18.31 -14.00 3.94
N ALA A 34 17.28 -13.39 3.33
CA ALA A 34 16.04 -14.07 2.97
C ALA A 34 16.16 -15.08 1.83
N ARG A 35 17.29 -15.11 1.09
CA ARG A 35 17.50 -16.07 -0.02
C ARG A 35 17.64 -17.52 0.43
N ALA A 36 17.93 -17.77 1.70
CA ALA A 36 18.01 -19.10 2.28
C ALA A 36 16.85 -19.32 3.26
N PRO A 37 15.98 -20.32 3.04
CA PRO A 37 14.92 -20.65 3.99
C PRO A 37 15.52 -20.95 5.36
N THR A 38 15.00 -20.29 6.39
CA THR A 38 15.47 -20.46 7.76
C THR A 38 14.28 -20.70 8.68
N PRO A 39 14.08 -21.93 9.20
CA PRO A 39 12.96 -22.24 10.08
C PRO A 39 12.92 -21.32 11.30
N GLY A 40 11.71 -20.86 11.65
CA GLY A 40 11.48 -19.96 12.78
C GLY A 40 11.77 -18.49 12.50
N VAL A 41 12.31 -18.14 11.33
CA VAL A 41 12.61 -16.75 10.96
C VAL A 41 11.41 -16.13 10.24
N PRO A 42 10.93 -14.94 10.65
CA PRO A 42 9.86 -14.24 9.93
C PRO A 42 10.35 -13.76 8.55
N PRO A 43 9.43 -13.52 7.60
CA PRO A 43 9.80 -13.07 6.27
C PRO A 43 10.23 -11.61 6.32
N VAL A 44 10.99 -11.19 5.31
CA VAL A 44 11.16 -9.76 5.01
C VAL A 44 9.82 -9.21 4.55
N HIS A 45 9.30 -8.22 5.25
CA HIS A 45 7.97 -7.68 5.00
C HIS A 45 8.04 -6.30 4.35
N ILE A 46 7.62 -6.22 3.08
CA ILE A 46 7.43 -4.96 2.35
C ILE A 46 5.95 -4.59 2.42
N LEU A 47 5.66 -3.39 2.92
CA LEU A 47 4.31 -2.87 3.09
C LEU A 47 4.07 -1.70 2.14
N GLN A 48 3.34 -1.92 1.05
CA GLN A 48 2.94 -0.84 0.15
C GLN A 48 1.54 -0.32 0.48
N ILE A 49 1.41 0.99 0.66
CA ILE A 49 0.16 1.72 0.90
C ILE A 49 -0.03 2.70 -0.26
N GLY A 50 -1.21 2.74 -0.86
CA GLY A 50 -1.41 3.59 -2.02
C GLY A 50 -2.82 3.68 -2.59
N ASP A 51 -2.88 4.15 -3.83
CA ASP A 51 -4.11 4.37 -4.58
C ASP A 51 -4.58 3.14 -5.38
N SER A 52 -5.32 3.37 -6.48
CA SER A 52 -5.80 2.33 -7.40
C SER A 52 -4.68 1.49 -8.02
N HIS A 53 -3.47 2.03 -8.19
CA HIS A 53 -2.32 1.28 -8.71
C HIS A 53 -1.85 0.20 -7.73
N THR A 54 -1.89 0.50 -6.43
CA THR A 54 -1.60 -0.46 -5.36
C THR A 54 -2.77 -1.45 -5.20
N ALA A 55 -4.01 -0.97 -5.31
CA ALA A 55 -5.20 -1.80 -5.19
C ALA A 55 -5.33 -2.82 -6.33
N GLY A 56 -4.94 -2.42 -7.55
CA GLY A 56 -5.02 -3.27 -8.75
C GLY A 56 -4.01 -4.42 -8.78
N ASP A 57 -3.05 -4.45 -7.85
CA ASP A 57 -2.01 -5.48 -7.67
C ASP A 57 -1.19 -5.81 -8.93
N ALA A 58 -1.20 -4.93 -9.96
CA ALA A 58 -0.47 -5.14 -11.20
C ALA A 58 1.05 -4.96 -11.01
N LEU A 59 1.45 -3.85 -10.38
CA LEU A 59 2.84 -3.58 -10.00
C LEU A 59 3.24 -4.43 -8.79
N THR A 60 2.53 -4.28 -7.67
CA THR A 60 2.86 -4.97 -6.40
C THR A 60 2.83 -6.48 -6.53
N GLY A 61 1.88 -7.03 -7.29
CA GLY A 61 1.80 -8.47 -7.51
C GLY A 61 2.96 -8.96 -8.37
N ALA A 62 3.34 -8.24 -9.42
CA ALA A 62 4.50 -8.61 -10.23
C ALA A 62 5.81 -8.48 -9.45
N TRP A 63 5.94 -7.43 -8.63
CA TRP A 63 7.11 -7.25 -7.77
C TRP A 63 7.21 -8.33 -6.69
N ARG A 64 6.06 -8.72 -6.10
CA ARG A 64 5.95 -9.86 -5.19
C ARG A 64 6.46 -11.14 -5.85
N ASP A 65 6.05 -11.43 -7.09
CA ASP A 65 6.51 -12.63 -7.79
C ASP A 65 8.02 -12.61 -8.00
N LEU A 66 8.61 -11.48 -8.42
CA LEU A 66 10.05 -11.35 -8.64
C LEU A 66 10.83 -11.62 -7.35
N LEU A 67 10.40 -10.99 -6.25
CA LEU A 67 11.04 -11.14 -4.94
C LEU A 67 10.90 -12.56 -4.41
N GLN A 68 9.71 -13.16 -4.48
CA GLN A 68 9.46 -14.51 -3.97
C GLN A 68 10.08 -15.59 -4.85
N ALA A 69 10.24 -15.36 -6.15
CA ALA A 69 11.02 -16.25 -7.02
C ALA A 69 12.51 -16.27 -6.62
N ALA A 70 13.04 -15.13 -6.14
CA ALA A 70 14.44 -15.00 -5.72
C ALA A 70 14.70 -15.44 -4.27
N THR A 71 13.70 -15.35 -3.38
CA THR A 71 13.89 -15.53 -1.92
C THR A 71 13.00 -16.59 -1.29
N GLY A 72 12.00 -17.11 -2.00
CA GLY A 72 10.93 -17.91 -1.43
C GLY A 72 9.75 -17.06 -0.93
N GLY A 73 8.58 -17.71 -0.82
CA GLY A 73 7.35 -17.07 -0.40
C GLY A 73 7.25 -16.89 1.12
N GLY A 74 7.18 -15.65 1.58
CA GLY A 74 6.96 -15.30 3.00
C GLY A 74 5.48 -15.26 3.42
N GLY A 75 4.57 -15.71 2.56
CA GLY A 75 3.11 -15.55 2.69
C GLY A 75 2.56 -14.33 1.95
N ARG A 76 1.25 -14.09 2.10
CA ARG A 76 0.55 -13.04 1.34
C ARG A 76 0.74 -11.63 1.91
N GLY A 77 1.07 -11.52 3.19
CA GLY A 77 1.15 -10.25 3.89
C GLY A 77 -0.21 -9.74 4.39
N VAL A 78 -0.25 -8.45 4.67
CA VAL A 78 -1.39 -7.71 5.23
C VAL A 78 -2.44 -7.43 4.17
N LEU A 79 -3.71 -7.57 4.55
CA LEU A 79 -4.90 -7.35 3.73
C LEU A 79 -5.97 -6.65 4.56
N ALA A 80 -6.86 -5.91 3.89
CA ALA A 80 -8.18 -5.64 4.47
C ALA A 80 -8.93 -6.97 4.70
N PRO A 81 -9.73 -7.09 5.78
CA PRO A 81 -10.43 -8.33 6.07
C PRO A 81 -11.62 -8.52 5.12
N GLY A 82 -11.91 -9.76 4.75
CA GLY A 82 -13.06 -10.11 3.90
C GLY A 82 -13.06 -9.41 2.54
N ARG A 83 -14.18 -8.76 2.19
CA ARG A 83 -14.41 -8.09 0.91
C ARG A 83 -14.88 -6.65 1.13
N PRO A 84 -13.98 -5.69 1.40
CA PRO A 84 -14.35 -4.32 1.73
C PRO A 84 -15.02 -3.55 0.58
N TYR A 85 -14.81 -3.95 -0.68
CA TYR A 85 -15.46 -3.34 -1.84
C TYR A 85 -15.65 -4.34 -2.98
N ALA A 86 -16.56 -4.00 -3.90
CA ALA A 86 -16.81 -4.79 -5.09
C ALA A 86 -15.58 -4.80 -6.01
N GLY A 87 -15.13 -5.99 -6.41
CA GLY A 87 -13.92 -6.14 -7.22
C GLY A 87 -12.60 -6.05 -6.43
N TYR A 88 -12.62 -6.28 -5.11
CA TYR A 88 -11.39 -6.43 -4.32
C TYR A 88 -10.52 -7.57 -4.86
N LEU A 89 -9.39 -7.21 -5.49
CA LEU A 89 -8.46 -8.13 -6.13
C LEU A 89 -7.37 -8.55 -5.14
N THR A 90 -7.19 -9.84 -4.93
CA THR A 90 -6.15 -10.37 -4.05
C THR A 90 -5.34 -11.42 -4.82
N ARG A 91 -4.20 -11.06 -5.41
CA ARG A 91 -3.38 -12.05 -6.12
C ARG A 91 -2.81 -13.09 -5.15
N GLY A 92 -2.93 -14.37 -5.48
CA GLY A 92 -2.40 -15.50 -4.69
C GLY A 92 -3.28 -15.96 -3.52
N VAL A 93 -4.40 -15.27 -3.25
CA VAL A 93 -5.40 -15.70 -2.27
C VAL A 93 -6.80 -15.35 -2.78
N THR A 94 -7.82 -16.11 -2.41
CA THR A 94 -9.23 -15.76 -2.62
C THR A 94 -9.87 -15.43 -1.28
N VAL A 95 -10.50 -14.26 -1.17
CA VAL A 95 -11.19 -13.82 0.05
C VAL A 95 -12.71 -13.91 -0.10
N SER A 96 -13.38 -14.24 0.99
CA SER A 96 -14.84 -14.34 1.08
C SER A 96 -15.38 -13.57 2.29
N MET A 97 -16.65 -13.20 2.22
CA MET A 97 -17.35 -12.47 3.27
C MET A 97 -18.85 -12.77 3.17
N SER A 98 -19.46 -13.21 4.26
CA SER A 98 -20.92 -13.41 4.32
C SER A 98 -21.66 -12.06 4.44
N PRO A 99 -22.99 -12.04 4.29
CA PRO A 99 -23.79 -10.94 4.79
C PRO A 99 -23.58 -10.69 6.29
N GLY A 100 -23.94 -9.51 6.77
CA GLY A 100 -23.89 -9.13 8.19
C GLY A 100 -22.70 -8.24 8.59
N TRP A 101 -21.81 -7.89 7.66
CA TRP A 101 -20.68 -6.99 7.88
C TRP A 101 -20.96 -5.58 7.33
N GLN A 102 -20.69 -4.57 8.16
CA GLN A 102 -20.69 -3.15 7.78
C GLN A 102 -19.26 -2.72 7.50
N VAL A 103 -19.04 -2.00 6.41
CA VAL A 103 -17.71 -1.56 5.98
C VAL A 103 -17.56 -0.07 6.22
N ALA A 104 -16.55 0.30 7.00
CA ALA A 104 -16.01 1.65 7.08
C ALA A 104 -14.71 1.74 6.27
N ALA A 105 -14.44 2.91 5.72
CA ALA A 105 -13.28 3.15 4.86
C ALA A 105 -12.72 4.56 5.07
N SER A 106 -11.45 4.79 4.72
CA SER A 106 -10.86 6.13 4.77
C SER A 106 -11.31 7.01 3.60
N PHE A 107 -11.82 6.41 2.53
CA PHE A 107 -12.30 7.07 1.32
C PHE A 107 -13.59 6.44 0.77
N GLY A 108 -14.36 7.23 0.03
CA GLY A 108 -15.62 6.79 -0.57
C GLY A 108 -16.79 6.76 0.42
N PRO A 109 -17.89 6.06 0.10
CA PRO A 109 -19.12 6.06 0.90
C PRO A 109 -18.93 5.63 2.36
N GLY A 110 -17.98 4.73 2.63
CA GLY A 110 -17.65 4.26 3.98
C GLY A 110 -16.87 5.25 4.86
N SER A 111 -16.57 6.46 4.36
CA SER A 111 -15.76 7.46 5.07
C SER A 111 -16.56 8.48 5.89
N ALA A 112 -17.89 8.42 5.82
CA ALA A 112 -18.77 9.30 6.59
C ALA A 112 -18.60 9.11 8.10
N ALA A 113 -18.63 10.21 8.86
CA ALA A 113 -18.60 10.19 10.31
C ALA A 113 -20.04 10.08 10.90
N PRO A 114 -20.21 9.47 12.09
CA PRO A 114 -19.19 8.77 12.88
C PRO A 114 -18.82 7.43 12.23
N ARG A 115 -17.53 7.06 12.30
CA ARG A 115 -16.99 5.80 11.79
C ARG A 115 -16.10 5.12 12.83
N PRO A 116 -15.98 3.78 12.81
CA PRO A 116 -15.02 3.09 13.66
C PRO A 116 -13.57 3.46 13.30
N PRO A 117 -12.61 3.22 14.23
CA PRO A 117 -11.20 3.47 13.98
C PRO A 117 -10.66 2.69 12.77
N LEU A 118 -9.76 3.30 12.00
CA LEU A 118 -9.17 2.73 10.78
C LEU A 118 -7.66 2.49 10.92
N GLY A 119 -7.18 1.37 10.38
CA GLY A 119 -5.76 0.99 10.36
C GLY A 119 -5.10 1.13 8.99
N LEU A 120 -4.02 0.37 8.78
CA LEU A 120 -3.17 0.38 7.58
C LEU A 120 -3.94 0.06 6.29
N SER A 121 -4.93 -0.83 6.38
CA SER A 121 -5.76 -1.21 5.22
C SER A 121 -6.64 -0.04 4.75
N GLY A 122 -6.86 0.96 5.60
CA GLY A 122 -7.83 2.03 5.42
C GLY A 122 -9.28 1.54 5.42
N PHE A 123 -9.54 0.30 5.84
CA PHE A 123 -10.86 -0.28 6.04
C PHE A 123 -11.01 -0.83 7.45
N THR A 124 -12.26 -0.84 7.93
CA THR A 124 -12.65 -1.55 9.16
C THR A 124 -14.00 -2.19 8.93
N LEU A 125 -14.15 -3.45 9.36
CA LEU A 125 -15.35 -4.23 9.14
C LEU A 125 -15.96 -4.65 10.49
N SER A 126 -17.23 -4.28 10.68
CA SER A 126 -17.94 -4.52 11.94
C SER A 126 -19.15 -5.41 11.71
N SER A 127 -19.43 -6.31 12.66
CA SER A 127 -20.65 -7.11 12.66
C SER A 127 -21.20 -7.24 14.07
N THR A 128 -22.53 -7.31 14.17
CA THR A 128 -23.25 -7.71 15.39
C THR A 128 -24.01 -9.02 15.16
N MET A 129 -23.83 -9.65 14.00
CA MET A 129 -24.55 -10.86 13.60
C MET A 129 -23.72 -12.09 14.00
N PRO A 130 -24.18 -12.90 14.96
CA PRO A 130 -23.48 -14.13 15.34
C PRO A 130 -23.35 -15.05 14.12
N GLY A 131 -22.18 -15.65 13.92
CA GLY A 131 -21.90 -16.53 12.79
C GLY A 131 -21.61 -15.84 11.46
N ALA A 132 -21.61 -14.50 11.41
CA ALA A 132 -21.08 -13.77 10.27
C ALA A 132 -19.60 -14.11 10.08
N ARG A 133 -19.18 -14.35 8.84
CA ARG A 133 -17.88 -14.98 8.54
C ARG A 133 -17.13 -14.26 7.44
N MET A 134 -15.81 -14.34 7.52
CA MET A 134 -14.89 -13.98 6.45
C MET A 134 -13.90 -15.11 6.24
N GLY A 135 -13.50 -15.37 5.00
CA GLY A 135 -12.56 -16.43 4.67
C GLY A 135 -11.42 -15.94 3.81
N LEU A 136 -10.29 -16.64 3.91
CA LEU A 136 -9.16 -16.53 3.00
C LEU A 136 -8.74 -17.95 2.61
N VAL A 137 -8.65 -18.21 1.30
CA VAL A 137 -8.09 -19.43 0.73
C VAL A 137 -6.85 -19.04 -0.05
N ALA A 138 -5.69 -19.55 0.34
CA ALA A 138 -4.42 -19.30 -0.32
C ALA A 138 -4.14 -20.35 -1.39
N GLU A 139 -3.53 -19.91 -2.48
CA GLU A 139 -2.87 -20.82 -3.41
C GLU A 139 -1.75 -21.60 -2.69
N PRO A 140 -1.35 -22.80 -3.13
CA PRO A 140 -0.34 -23.59 -2.44
C PRO A 140 0.99 -22.86 -2.19
N PHE A 141 1.42 -22.01 -3.13
CA PHE A 141 2.64 -21.20 -3.02
C PHE A 141 2.50 -19.99 -2.07
N MET A 142 1.29 -19.74 -1.55
CA MET A 142 0.94 -18.71 -0.57
C MET A 142 0.43 -19.31 0.75
N ALA A 143 0.66 -20.61 0.98
CA ALA A 143 0.37 -21.25 2.26
C ALA A 143 1.03 -20.48 3.42
N PHE A 144 0.50 -20.62 4.62
CA PHE A 144 0.92 -19.83 5.78
C PHE A 144 0.83 -20.64 7.07
N ASP A 145 1.76 -20.42 7.99
CA ASP A 145 1.76 -21.00 9.34
C ASP A 145 1.58 -19.94 10.42
N ARG A 146 1.54 -18.66 10.03
CA ARG A 146 1.35 -17.50 10.88
C ARG A 146 0.21 -16.65 10.36
N PHE A 147 -0.85 -16.53 11.15
CA PHE A 147 -1.95 -15.63 10.86
C PHE A 147 -2.03 -14.55 11.94
N VAL A 148 -2.22 -13.30 11.53
CA VAL A 148 -2.35 -12.17 12.45
C VAL A 148 -3.71 -11.54 12.22
N LEU A 149 -4.50 -11.41 13.27
CA LEU A 149 -5.81 -10.77 13.26
C LEU A 149 -5.76 -9.50 14.12
N CYS A 150 -6.04 -8.35 13.52
CA CYS A 150 -6.15 -7.08 14.21
C CYS A 150 -7.59 -6.61 14.28
N ALA A 151 -8.04 -6.26 15.48
CA ALA A 151 -9.42 -5.91 15.79
C ALA A 151 -9.48 -4.87 16.92
N MET A 152 -10.67 -4.31 17.13
CA MET A 152 -10.95 -3.46 18.29
C MET A 152 -11.47 -4.32 19.44
N ALA A 153 -10.76 -4.25 20.57
CA ALA A 153 -11.18 -4.81 21.85
C ALA A 153 -11.91 -3.75 22.68
N GLY A 154 -12.78 -4.17 23.59
CA GLY A 154 -13.50 -3.26 24.51
C GLY A 154 -14.57 -3.95 25.33
N PRO A 155 -15.29 -3.22 26.22
CA PRO A 155 -16.18 -3.85 27.21
C PRO A 155 -17.37 -4.58 26.57
N ALA A 156 -17.84 -4.08 25.42
CA ALA A 156 -18.94 -4.68 24.67
C ALA A 156 -18.46 -5.64 23.57
N ALA A 157 -17.16 -5.72 23.28
CA ALA A 157 -16.65 -6.47 22.14
C ALA A 157 -16.75 -7.98 22.36
N ALA A 158 -17.26 -8.70 21.38
CA ALA A 158 -17.30 -10.16 21.35
C ALA A 158 -16.04 -10.76 20.74
N GLY A 159 -15.79 -12.04 21.00
CA GLY A 159 -14.70 -12.78 20.37
C GLY A 159 -14.96 -13.11 18.90
N VAL A 160 -13.97 -13.71 18.28
CA VAL A 160 -14.12 -14.43 17.03
C VAL A 160 -13.54 -15.84 17.16
N THR A 161 -14.14 -16.78 16.44
CA THR A 161 -13.56 -18.10 16.23
C THR A 161 -12.79 -18.12 14.92
N VAL A 162 -11.51 -18.48 14.96
CA VAL A 162 -10.63 -18.64 13.80
C VAL A 162 -10.47 -20.12 13.51
N ARG A 163 -10.85 -20.56 12.31
CA ARG A 163 -10.87 -21.97 11.91
C ARG A 163 -9.95 -22.22 10.72
N THR A 164 -9.13 -23.26 10.80
CA THR A 164 -8.23 -23.74 9.74
C THR A 164 -8.36 -25.26 9.59
N GLY A 165 -7.52 -25.89 8.77
CA GLY A 165 -7.41 -27.35 8.71
C GLY A 165 -6.85 -27.96 10.00
N ALA A 166 -6.12 -27.19 10.81
CA ALA A 166 -5.54 -27.63 12.07
C ALA A 166 -6.54 -27.63 13.25
N GLY A 167 -7.67 -26.91 13.13
CA GLY A 167 -8.66 -26.81 14.20
C GLY A 167 -9.33 -25.45 14.27
N ALA A 168 -9.90 -25.13 15.44
CA ALA A 168 -10.53 -23.85 15.72
C ALA A 168 -9.98 -23.25 17.03
N GLU A 169 -9.69 -21.94 17.00
CA GLU A 169 -9.17 -21.18 18.12
C GLU A 169 -10.01 -19.92 18.33
N THR A 170 -10.35 -19.60 19.58
CA THR A 170 -11.12 -18.40 19.91
C THR A 170 -10.20 -17.24 20.26
N VAL A 171 -10.39 -16.10 19.59
CA VAL A 171 -9.73 -14.82 19.89
C VAL A 171 -10.71 -13.93 20.65
N GLY A 172 -10.54 -13.85 21.97
CA GLY A 172 -11.34 -12.95 22.81
C GLY A 172 -10.98 -11.48 22.63
N LEU A 173 -12.00 -10.62 22.44
CA LEU A 173 -11.84 -9.17 22.28
C LEU A 173 -12.43 -8.35 23.45
N VAL A 174 -12.90 -9.00 24.51
CA VAL A 174 -13.33 -8.30 25.73
C VAL A 174 -12.12 -7.62 26.38
N ALA A 175 -12.28 -6.35 26.76
CA ALA A 175 -11.29 -5.57 27.51
C ALA A 175 -11.99 -4.44 28.29
N ASP A 176 -11.36 -3.92 29.35
CA ASP A 176 -11.95 -2.85 30.17
C ASP A 176 -12.07 -1.50 29.44
N THR A 177 -11.25 -1.29 28.41
CA THR A 177 -11.21 -0.06 27.61
C THR A 177 -11.20 -0.37 26.12
N VAL A 178 -11.75 0.54 25.32
CA VAL A 178 -11.72 0.41 23.85
C VAL A 178 -10.29 0.62 23.36
N ARG A 179 -9.71 -0.37 22.68
CA ARG A 179 -8.33 -0.34 22.19
C ARG A 179 -8.11 -1.28 21.02
N PRO A 180 -7.17 -0.99 20.10
CA PRO A 180 -6.76 -1.97 19.11
C PRO A 180 -6.03 -3.15 19.78
N ARG A 181 -6.20 -4.34 19.21
CA ARG A 181 -5.54 -5.57 19.62
C ARG A 181 -5.21 -6.39 18.38
N CYS A 182 -3.96 -6.81 18.24
CA CYS A 182 -3.55 -7.79 17.24
C CYS A 182 -3.19 -9.10 17.94
N THR A 183 -3.74 -10.21 17.45
CA THR A 183 -3.48 -11.56 17.96
C THR A 183 -2.78 -12.36 16.87
N THR A 184 -1.67 -13.02 17.22
CA THR A 184 -0.94 -13.91 16.30
C THR A 184 -1.30 -15.36 16.63
N LEU A 185 -1.80 -16.07 15.63
CA LEU A 185 -2.07 -17.50 15.63
C LEU A 185 -0.96 -18.21 14.85
N ARG A 186 -0.50 -19.36 15.35
CA ARG A 186 0.61 -20.12 14.77
C ARG A 186 0.26 -21.60 14.73
N TRP A 187 0.68 -22.27 13.66
CA TRP A 187 0.49 -23.71 13.48
C TRP A 187 1.80 -24.37 13.08
N ASP A 188 2.01 -25.62 13.50
CA ASP A 188 3.22 -26.38 13.17
C ASP A 188 3.29 -26.74 11.67
N ALA A 189 2.13 -26.87 11.03
CA ALA A 189 2.00 -27.15 9.60
C ALA A 189 1.39 -25.96 8.83
N PRO A 190 1.86 -25.69 7.60
CA PRO A 190 1.27 -24.66 6.75
C PRO A 190 -0.21 -24.93 6.48
N GLN A 191 -1.02 -23.87 6.55
CA GLN A 191 -2.43 -23.84 6.22
C GLN A 191 -2.64 -23.18 4.85
N THR A 192 -3.69 -23.58 4.14
CA THR A 192 -4.13 -22.94 2.89
C THR A 192 -5.50 -22.28 3.01
N ALA A 193 -6.16 -22.40 4.16
CA ALA A 193 -7.45 -21.77 4.39
C ALA A 193 -7.60 -21.32 5.84
N VAL A 194 -8.23 -20.17 6.02
CA VAL A 194 -8.66 -19.66 7.33
C VAL A 194 -10.04 -19.03 7.20
N GLU A 195 -10.91 -19.27 8.17
CA GLU A 195 -12.21 -18.64 8.32
C GLU A 195 -12.26 -17.95 9.68
N VAL A 196 -12.67 -16.69 9.71
CA VAL A 196 -12.91 -15.90 10.92
C VAL A 196 -14.42 -15.74 11.08
N ILE A 197 -14.96 -16.21 12.19
CA ILE A 197 -16.40 -16.28 12.48
C ILE A 197 -16.67 -15.40 13.70
N ALA A 198 -17.60 -14.45 13.58
CA ALA A 198 -18.01 -13.59 14.68
C ALA A 198 -18.81 -14.38 15.73
N ASP A 199 -18.43 -14.25 17.00
CA ASP A 199 -19.21 -14.80 18.11
C ASP A 199 -20.43 -13.91 18.41
N ALA A 200 -21.17 -14.21 19.48
CA ALA A 200 -22.34 -13.43 19.86
C ALA A 200 -21.95 -12.05 20.42
N GLY A 201 -22.21 -10.99 19.66
CA GLY A 201 -22.01 -9.59 20.05
C GLY A 201 -21.25 -8.77 18.98
N PRO A 202 -20.91 -7.51 19.26
CA PRO A 202 -20.22 -6.66 18.29
C PRO A 202 -18.75 -7.07 18.14
N VAL A 203 -18.32 -7.28 16.89
CA VAL A 203 -16.95 -7.52 16.48
C VAL A 203 -16.55 -6.42 15.50
N THR A 204 -15.32 -5.91 15.60
CA THR A 204 -14.78 -4.91 14.67
C THR A 204 -13.34 -5.28 14.29
N ILE A 205 -13.12 -5.68 13.04
CA ILE A 205 -11.82 -6.14 12.51
C ILE A 205 -11.23 -5.04 11.62
N THR A 206 -9.97 -4.67 11.87
CA THR A 206 -9.27 -3.59 11.15
C THR A 206 -8.37 -4.12 10.03
N SER A 207 -7.73 -5.27 10.27
CA SER A 207 -6.89 -5.94 9.27
C SER A 207 -6.61 -7.39 9.65
N TRP A 208 -6.15 -8.16 8.67
CA TRP A 208 -5.56 -9.48 8.90
C TRP A 208 -4.34 -9.70 8.01
N ALA A 209 -3.53 -10.70 8.32
CA ALA A 209 -2.38 -11.04 7.49
C ALA A 209 -2.04 -12.53 7.58
N SER A 210 -1.46 -13.06 6.50
CA SER A 210 -0.90 -14.40 6.46
C SER A 210 0.59 -14.37 6.10
N PHE A 211 1.40 -15.12 6.84
CA PHE A 211 2.85 -15.17 6.73
C PHE A 211 3.39 -16.60 6.95
N ARG A 212 4.66 -16.81 6.62
CA ARG A 212 5.44 -18.03 6.91
C ARG A 212 6.48 -17.79 8.00
N TYR A 213 6.87 -18.82 8.74
CA TYR A 213 8.04 -18.83 9.63
C TYR A 213 9.19 -19.65 9.01
N GLU A 214 9.50 -19.39 7.74
CA GLU A 214 10.60 -20.04 7.02
C GLU A 214 11.47 -19.02 6.24
N GLY A 215 11.39 -17.73 6.59
CA GLY A 215 12.02 -16.64 5.85
C GLY A 215 11.26 -16.27 4.57
N GLY A 216 12.00 -15.91 3.52
CA GLY A 216 11.45 -15.39 2.26
C GLY A 216 10.92 -13.95 2.35
N VAL A 217 10.12 -13.55 1.37
CA VAL A 217 9.55 -12.19 1.28
C VAL A 217 8.03 -12.21 1.28
N ALA A 218 7.42 -11.32 2.06
CA ALA A 218 6.00 -10.98 1.99
C ALA A 218 5.84 -9.54 1.49
N LEU A 219 5.03 -9.32 0.46
CA LEU A 219 4.72 -7.99 -0.06
C LEU A 219 3.22 -7.72 0.04
N SER A 220 2.88 -6.83 0.97
CA SER A 220 1.52 -6.35 1.24
C SER A 220 1.18 -5.18 0.34
N ASN A 221 -0.03 -5.16 -0.24
CA ASN A 221 -0.52 -4.08 -1.10
C ASN A 221 -1.87 -3.56 -0.56
N LEU A 222 -1.79 -2.50 0.23
CA LEU A 222 -2.94 -1.85 0.88
C LEU A 222 -3.34 -0.63 0.06
N GLY A 223 -4.07 -0.89 -1.02
CA GLY A 223 -4.53 0.14 -1.94
C GLY A 223 -6.03 0.43 -1.81
N ILE A 224 -6.39 1.71 -1.93
CA ILE A 224 -7.80 2.13 -2.05
C ILE A 224 -7.99 2.84 -3.39
N VAL A 225 -8.88 2.30 -4.22
CA VAL A 225 -9.20 2.85 -5.55
C VAL A 225 -9.68 4.30 -5.43
N GLY A 226 -9.04 5.20 -6.18
CA GLY A 226 -9.36 6.63 -6.22
C GLY A 226 -8.91 7.43 -4.99
N SER A 227 -8.18 6.81 -4.04
CA SER A 227 -7.72 7.51 -2.85
C SER A 227 -6.52 8.43 -3.12
N GLN A 228 -6.35 9.40 -2.23
CA GLN A 228 -5.27 10.37 -2.18
C GLN A 228 -4.57 10.23 -0.82
N LEU A 229 -3.36 10.77 -0.66
CA LEU A 229 -2.58 10.71 0.57
C LEU A 229 -3.34 11.26 1.79
N GLN A 230 -4.14 12.33 1.61
CA GLN A 230 -4.97 12.88 2.67
C GLN A 230 -5.98 11.87 3.25
N HIS A 231 -6.41 10.87 2.45
CA HIS A 231 -7.30 9.82 2.93
C HIS A 231 -6.55 8.84 3.83
N PHE A 232 -5.26 8.55 3.56
CA PHE A 232 -4.43 7.81 4.51
C PHE A 232 -4.30 8.57 5.85
N GLY A 233 -4.23 9.90 5.81
CA GLY A 233 -4.23 10.76 7.00
C GLY A 233 -5.42 10.53 7.94
N ARG A 234 -6.57 10.05 7.43
CA ARG A 234 -7.79 9.75 8.21
C ARG A 234 -7.71 8.49 9.06
N THR A 235 -6.64 7.71 8.95
CA THR A 235 -6.40 6.53 9.82
C THR A 235 -6.16 6.96 11.27
N ASP A 236 -6.39 6.04 12.20
CA ASP A 236 -6.31 6.31 13.63
C ASP A 236 -4.94 5.91 14.19
N ARG A 237 -4.32 6.81 14.96
CA ARG A 237 -2.94 6.65 15.46
C ARG A 237 -2.74 5.37 16.27
N ASP A 238 -3.68 5.04 17.16
CA ASP A 238 -3.54 3.88 18.03
C ASP A 238 -3.64 2.58 17.23
N VAL A 239 -4.55 2.52 16.26
CA VAL A 239 -4.70 1.36 15.38
C VAL A 239 -3.43 1.17 14.55
N LEU A 240 -2.92 2.23 13.92
CA LEU A 240 -1.67 2.18 13.18
C LEU A 240 -0.48 1.75 14.04
N THR A 241 -0.36 2.29 15.27
CA THR A 241 0.71 1.91 16.20
C THR A 241 0.70 0.41 16.46
N ASN A 242 -0.48 -0.13 16.74
CA ASN A 242 -0.65 -1.53 17.07
C ASN A 242 -0.43 -2.45 15.85
N GLU A 243 -0.93 -2.07 14.68
CA GLU A 243 -0.74 -2.83 13.45
C GLU A 243 0.70 -2.80 12.94
N LEU A 244 1.36 -1.64 12.92
CA LEU A 244 2.77 -1.54 12.52
C LEU A 244 3.68 -2.35 13.46
N ARG A 245 3.39 -2.35 14.75
CA ARG A 245 4.10 -3.20 15.72
C ARG A 245 3.86 -4.69 15.45
N ALA A 246 2.63 -5.10 15.15
CA ALA A 246 2.28 -6.50 14.94
C ALA A 246 2.84 -7.05 13.62
N TYR A 247 2.81 -6.24 12.56
CA TYR A 247 3.25 -6.64 11.23
C TYR A 247 4.73 -6.37 10.96
N ALA A 248 5.37 -5.48 11.74
CA ALA A 248 6.81 -5.20 11.74
C ALA A 248 7.42 -5.11 10.32
N PRO A 249 6.98 -4.16 9.47
CA PRO A 249 7.52 -4.03 8.12
C PRO A 249 9.01 -3.68 8.13
N ASP A 250 9.73 -4.20 7.15
CA ASP A 250 11.14 -3.90 6.87
C ASP A 250 11.32 -2.79 5.83
N LEU A 251 10.25 -2.49 5.08
CA LEU A 251 10.15 -1.36 4.16
C LEU A 251 8.68 -0.90 4.12
N ILE A 252 8.46 0.41 4.21
CA ILE A 252 7.17 1.02 3.91
C ILE A 252 7.26 1.70 2.54
N VAL A 253 6.36 1.35 1.63
CA VAL A 253 6.26 1.95 0.30
C VAL A 253 4.99 2.78 0.23
N LEU A 254 5.12 4.04 -0.18
CA LEU A 254 3.98 4.92 -0.46
C LEU A 254 3.82 5.09 -1.96
N ALA A 255 2.59 4.95 -2.47
CA ALA A 255 2.28 5.08 -3.89
C ALA A 255 0.96 5.84 -4.08
N PHE A 256 1.05 7.16 -3.96
CA PHE A 256 -0.04 8.12 -4.16
C PHE A 256 0.41 9.21 -5.14
N GLY A 257 -0.50 10.12 -5.51
CA GLY A 257 -0.19 11.26 -6.36
C GLY A 257 -0.96 11.29 -7.66
N THR A 258 -1.46 10.14 -8.13
CA THR A 258 -2.23 10.06 -9.38
C THR A 258 -3.54 10.82 -9.23
N ASN A 259 -4.30 10.54 -8.17
CA ASN A 259 -5.60 11.18 -7.96
C ASN A 259 -5.47 12.66 -7.55
N GLU A 260 -4.38 13.03 -6.88
CA GLU A 260 -4.00 14.41 -6.60
C GLU A 260 -3.73 15.18 -7.92
N GLY A 261 -2.96 14.58 -8.83
CA GLY A 261 -2.68 15.16 -10.14
C GLY A 261 -3.89 15.26 -11.08
N PHE A 262 -4.94 14.47 -10.83
CA PHE A 262 -6.20 14.49 -11.57
C PHE A 262 -7.32 15.26 -10.84
N ALA A 263 -7.02 15.91 -9.72
CA ALA A 263 -7.98 16.81 -9.08
C ALA A 263 -8.24 18.04 -9.98
N PRO A 264 -9.48 18.55 -10.09
CA PRO A 264 -9.78 19.77 -10.84
C PRO A 264 -9.05 21.01 -10.31
N HIS A 265 -8.71 21.00 -9.02
CA HIS A 265 -7.90 22.02 -8.37
C HIS A 265 -6.89 21.32 -7.46
N PHE A 266 -5.62 21.70 -7.58
CA PHE A 266 -4.54 21.14 -6.79
C PHE A 266 -3.92 22.20 -5.88
N ASP A 267 -4.01 21.96 -4.58
CA ASP A 267 -3.35 22.74 -3.54
C ASP A 267 -1.94 22.18 -3.30
N ALA A 268 -0.94 22.85 -3.89
CA ALA A 268 0.46 22.44 -3.78
C ALA A 268 1.00 22.51 -2.35
N ASP A 269 0.66 23.56 -1.62
CA ASP A 269 1.16 23.78 -0.26
C ASP A 269 0.50 22.82 0.73
N GLY A 270 -0.81 22.62 0.62
CA GLY A 270 -1.53 21.61 1.39
C GLY A 270 -1.06 20.20 1.11
N TYR A 271 -0.77 19.86 -0.15
CA TYR A 271 -0.19 18.56 -0.50
C TYR A 271 1.20 18.36 0.11
N ARG A 272 2.09 19.37 0.00
CA ARG A 272 3.43 19.33 0.60
C ARG A 272 3.36 19.14 2.12
N ALA A 273 2.52 19.91 2.80
CA ALA A 273 2.33 19.81 4.24
C ALA A 273 1.81 18.43 4.65
N SER A 274 0.80 17.91 3.95
CA SER A 274 0.25 16.57 4.18
C SER A 274 1.30 15.47 3.97
N LEU A 275 2.12 15.58 2.92
CA LEU A 275 3.21 14.63 2.67
C LEU A 275 4.22 14.61 3.82
N ILE A 276 4.71 15.77 4.25
CA ILE A 276 5.64 15.88 5.37
C ILE A 276 5.03 15.27 6.64
N GLU A 277 3.77 15.63 6.96
CA GLU A 277 3.07 15.13 8.13
C GLU A 277 2.97 13.59 8.11
N GLN A 278 2.60 12.99 6.96
CA GLN A 278 2.47 11.54 6.89
C GLN A 278 3.82 10.82 6.95
N ILE A 279 4.89 11.39 6.39
CA ILE A 279 6.25 10.84 6.52
C ILE A 279 6.72 10.86 7.98
N ASP A 280 6.58 12.00 8.67
CA ASP A 280 6.95 12.12 10.08
C ASP A 280 6.10 11.21 10.98
N ARG A 281 4.80 11.12 10.69
CA ARG A 281 3.90 10.18 11.38
C ARG A 281 4.39 8.74 11.24
N LEU A 282 4.71 8.28 10.03
CA LEU A 282 5.20 6.92 9.81
C LEU A 282 6.54 6.66 10.50
N ARG A 283 7.48 7.61 10.45
CA ARG A 283 8.77 7.51 11.18
C ARG A 283 8.58 7.41 12.69
N GLY A 284 7.62 8.15 13.25
CA GLY A 284 7.30 8.09 14.67
C GLY A 284 6.61 6.78 15.08
N LEU A 285 5.83 6.17 14.20
CA LEU A 285 5.09 4.93 14.46
C LEU A 285 5.89 3.66 14.17
N ALA A 286 6.84 3.72 13.23
CA ALA A 286 7.71 2.61 12.83
C ALA A 286 9.18 3.10 12.76
N PRO A 287 9.80 3.39 13.92
CA PRO A 287 11.15 3.95 13.96
C PRO A 287 12.18 3.00 13.33
N GLY A 288 13.05 3.55 12.49
CA GLY A 288 14.10 2.80 11.81
C GLY A 288 13.65 2.00 10.57
N VAL A 289 12.36 1.99 10.25
CA VAL A 289 11.86 1.36 9.01
C VAL A 289 12.09 2.33 7.84
N PRO A 290 12.84 1.93 6.80
CA PRO A 290 13.04 2.77 5.62
C PRO A 290 11.71 3.02 4.89
N ILE A 291 11.63 4.18 4.22
CA ILE A 291 10.47 4.58 3.42
C ILE A 291 10.92 4.78 1.97
N LEU A 292 10.18 4.18 1.04
CA LEU A 292 10.26 4.41 -0.40
C LEU A 292 8.97 5.07 -0.90
N LEU A 293 9.08 6.22 -1.55
CA LEU A 293 7.97 6.87 -2.23
C LEU A 293 8.05 6.62 -3.73
N LEU A 294 7.04 5.96 -4.29
CA LEU A 294 6.87 5.83 -5.73
C LEU A 294 6.12 7.06 -6.24
N GLY A 295 6.77 7.83 -7.10
CA GLY A 295 6.10 8.93 -7.78
C GLY A 295 4.94 8.44 -8.66
N PRO A 296 3.90 9.25 -8.90
CA PRO A 296 2.82 8.82 -9.77
C PRO A 296 3.33 8.60 -11.21
N PRO A 297 2.71 7.69 -11.97
CA PRO A 297 3.08 7.43 -13.35
C PRO A 297 2.93 8.68 -14.22
N HIS A 298 3.54 8.65 -15.40
CA HIS A 298 3.10 9.54 -16.47
C HIS A 298 1.70 9.08 -16.91
N ALA A 299 0.73 9.97 -16.84
CA ALA A 299 -0.65 9.67 -17.17
C ALA A 299 -1.28 10.83 -17.95
N LEU A 300 -2.25 10.52 -18.80
CA LEU A 300 -2.80 11.47 -19.76
C LEU A 300 -4.32 11.60 -19.62
N SER A 301 -4.83 12.78 -19.94
CA SER A 301 -6.26 13.08 -19.92
C SER A 301 -6.72 13.78 -21.19
N ARG A 302 -8.01 13.66 -21.47
CA ARG A 302 -8.73 14.50 -22.44
C ARG A 302 -9.71 15.46 -21.76
N ASN A 303 -9.83 15.41 -20.43
CA ASN A 303 -10.80 16.21 -19.70
C ASN A 303 -10.36 17.69 -19.67
N PRO A 304 -11.03 18.61 -20.37
CA PRO A 304 -10.60 20.01 -20.46
C PRO A 304 -10.52 20.71 -19.10
N ALA A 305 -11.26 20.26 -18.08
CA ALA A 305 -11.20 20.80 -16.73
C ALA A 305 -9.82 20.64 -16.06
N LEU A 306 -8.99 19.71 -16.54
CA LEU A 306 -7.66 19.46 -15.99
C LEU A 306 -6.54 20.27 -16.65
N LYS A 307 -6.82 21.07 -17.69
CA LYS A 307 -5.78 21.81 -18.42
C LYS A 307 -5.08 22.88 -17.58
N ASN A 308 -5.77 23.43 -16.59
CA ASN A 308 -5.30 24.51 -15.71
C ASN A 308 -5.48 24.15 -14.24
N ASN A 309 -5.39 22.86 -13.88
CA ASN A 309 -5.66 22.40 -12.51
C ASN A 309 -4.53 22.71 -11.51
N ALA A 310 -3.37 23.12 -12.00
CA ALA A 310 -2.26 23.70 -11.23
C ALA A 310 -1.48 24.68 -12.13
N GLU A 311 -0.60 25.47 -11.52
CA GLU A 311 0.41 26.23 -12.24
C GLU A 311 1.39 25.29 -12.95
N GLY A 312 1.80 25.66 -14.17
CA GLY A 312 2.78 24.90 -14.95
C GLY A 312 2.53 24.92 -16.44
N VAL A 313 3.42 24.26 -17.19
CA VAL A 313 3.31 24.14 -18.65
C VAL A 313 2.44 22.93 -18.99
N LEU A 314 1.39 23.17 -19.76
CA LEU A 314 0.56 22.10 -20.31
C LEU A 314 1.33 21.37 -21.42
N VAL A 315 1.66 20.11 -21.19
CA VAL A 315 2.35 19.26 -22.18
C VAL A 315 1.34 18.40 -22.93
N GLY A 316 1.14 18.70 -24.22
CA GLY A 316 0.29 17.91 -25.11
C GLY A 316 1.00 16.66 -25.61
N CYS A 317 0.25 15.56 -25.73
CA CYS A 317 0.74 14.28 -26.22
C CYS A 317 -0.19 13.69 -27.30
N PRO A 318 0.36 13.03 -28.33
CA PRO A 318 -0.45 12.30 -29.29
C PRO A 318 -1.18 11.13 -28.60
N ALA A 319 -2.33 10.74 -29.14
CA ALA A 319 -2.97 9.49 -28.75
C ALA A 319 -2.26 8.28 -29.37
N ALA A 320 -2.42 7.09 -28.78
CA ALA A 320 -1.84 5.86 -29.31
C ALA A 320 -2.51 5.46 -30.63
N ASP A 321 -3.81 5.74 -30.75
CA ASP A 321 -4.56 5.73 -32.00
C ASP A 321 -4.57 7.16 -32.58
N PRO A 322 -3.86 7.42 -33.70
CA PRO A 322 -3.76 8.75 -34.29
C PRO A 322 -5.11 9.34 -34.76
N SER A 323 -6.17 8.52 -34.90
CA SER A 323 -7.51 9.00 -35.23
C SER A 323 -8.22 9.65 -34.04
N ARG A 324 -7.71 9.46 -32.81
CA ARG A 324 -8.28 10.02 -31.59
C ARG A 324 -7.72 11.41 -31.28
N PRO A 325 -8.49 12.28 -30.60
CA PRO A 325 -8.01 13.56 -30.16
C PRO A 325 -6.74 13.44 -29.29
N PRO A 326 -5.83 14.43 -29.37
CA PRO A 326 -4.65 14.47 -28.52
C PRO A 326 -5.04 14.51 -27.05
N LEU A 327 -4.12 14.05 -26.21
CA LEU A 327 -4.23 14.13 -24.77
C LEU A 327 -3.23 15.15 -24.24
N PHE A 328 -3.24 15.33 -22.93
CA PHE A 328 -2.23 16.11 -22.24
C PHE A 328 -1.99 15.51 -20.86
N GLU A 329 -0.81 15.75 -20.31
CA GLU A 329 -0.55 15.47 -18.90
C GLU A 329 -1.12 16.61 -18.05
N PRO A 330 -1.99 16.35 -17.06
CA PRO A 330 -2.47 17.38 -16.15
C PRO A 330 -1.29 18.11 -15.46
N PRO A 331 -1.22 19.45 -15.48
CA PRO A 331 -0.13 20.19 -14.83
C PRO A 331 0.09 19.81 -13.36
N ALA A 332 -0.99 19.56 -12.61
CA ALA A 332 -0.91 19.12 -11.22
C ALA A 332 -0.14 17.81 -11.04
N LEU A 333 -0.20 16.87 -12.00
CA LEU A 333 0.52 15.60 -11.91
C LEU A 333 2.05 15.79 -11.95
N GLY A 334 2.51 16.72 -12.79
CA GLY A 334 3.90 17.16 -12.80
C GLY A 334 4.29 17.85 -11.49
N ARG A 335 3.42 18.72 -10.97
CA ARG A 335 3.68 19.41 -9.70
C ARG A 335 3.74 18.45 -8.49
N VAL A 336 2.88 17.43 -8.46
CA VAL A 336 2.93 16.37 -7.44
C VAL A 336 4.28 15.66 -7.45
N ARG A 337 4.78 15.23 -8.62
CA ARG A 337 6.11 14.58 -8.71
C ARG A 337 7.23 15.49 -8.22
N ALA A 338 7.19 16.77 -8.58
CA ALA A 338 8.17 17.75 -8.11
C ALA A 338 8.17 17.86 -6.58
N ILE A 339 7.00 18.05 -5.96
CA ILE A 339 6.87 18.13 -4.50
C ILE A 339 7.35 16.85 -3.82
N GLN A 340 6.96 15.67 -4.34
CA GLN A 340 7.40 14.39 -3.78
C GLN A 340 8.92 14.23 -3.82
N SER A 341 9.54 14.64 -4.93
CA SER A 341 11.00 14.61 -5.11
C SER A 341 11.73 15.59 -4.18
N GLU A 342 11.24 16.83 -4.08
CA GLU A 342 11.78 17.87 -3.19
C GLU A 342 11.69 17.44 -1.72
N VAL A 343 10.54 16.95 -1.27
CA VAL A 343 10.33 16.48 0.10
C VAL A 343 11.16 15.23 0.41
N ALA A 344 11.35 14.33 -0.56
CA ALA A 344 12.24 13.18 -0.40
C ALA A 344 13.69 13.61 -0.15
N GLN A 345 14.20 14.59 -0.91
CA GLN A 345 15.53 15.18 -0.68
C GLN A 345 15.62 15.83 0.70
N GLU A 346 14.67 16.69 1.04
CA GLU A 346 14.67 17.45 2.28
C GLU A 346 14.60 16.57 3.53
N MET A 347 13.74 15.55 3.51
CA MET A 347 13.52 14.68 4.66
C MET A 347 14.42 13.45 4.66
N GLY A 348 15.16 13.16 3.59
CA GLY A 348 16.06 12.02 3.49
C GLY A 348 15.35 10.67 3.48
N PHE A 349 14.40 10.46 2.58
CA PHE A 349 13.82 9.13 2.27
C PHE A 349 13.93 8.82 0.78
N ALA A 350 13.84 7.53 0.42
CA ALA A 350 14.01 7.10 -0.95
C ALA A 350 12.83 7.52 -1.82
N TRP A 351 13.10 8.02 -3.03
CA TRP A 351 12.07 8.34 -4.01
C TRP A 351 12.43 7.76 -5.37
N TRP A 352 11.43 7.25 -6.08
CA TRP A 352 11.56 6.63 -7.40
C TRP A 352 10.57 7.23 -8.39
N ASP A 353 11.09 7.79 -9.48
CA ASP A 353 10.30 8.47 -10.51
C ASP A 353 9.71 7.47 -11.50
N TRP A 354 8.50 7.02 -11.21
CA TRP A 354 7.76 6.14 -12.10
C TRP A 354 7.61 6.75 -13.50
N ALA A 355 7.21 8.02 -13.62
CA ALA A 355 7.03 8.68 -14.91
C ALA A 355 8.32 8.71 -15.75
N ALA A 356 9.47 9.02 -15.12
CA ALA A 356 10.75 8.98 -15.82
C ALA A 356 11.11 7.55 -16.27
N ARG A 357 10.85 6.53 -15.44
CA ARG A 357 11.13 5.12 -15.76
C ARG A 357 10.18 4.53 -16.80
N MET A 358 9.01 5.13 -17.02
CA MET A 358 8.19 4.87 -18.21
C MET A 358 8.82 5.41 -19.51
N GLY A 359 9.83 6.27 -19.41
CA GLY A 359 10.48 6.95 -20.52
C GLY A 359 10.07 8.43 -20.65
N GLY A 360 9.58 9.05 -19.58
CA GLY A 360 9.36 10.49 -19.51
C GLY A 360 8.18 10.98 -20.37
N PRO A 361 8.26 12.20 -20.96
CA PRO A 361 7.16 12.81 -21.69
C PRO A 361 6.49 11.90 -22.73
N CYS A 362 5.16 11.92 -22.72
CA CYS A 362 4.29 11.14 -23.60
C CYS A 362 4.53 9.62 -23.58
N SER A 363 5.19 9.10 -22.53
CA SER A 363 5.43 7.67 -22.35
C SER A 363 4.14 6.87 -22.20
N ALA A 364 3.11 7.43 -21.55
CA ALA A 364 1.79 6.79 -21.45
C ALA A 364 1.23 6.38 -22.82
N THR A 365 1.40 7.21 -23.85
CA THR A 365 0.98 6.89 -25.23
C THR A 365 1.70 5.65 -25.76
N ARG A 366 3.03 5.59 -25.58
CA ARG A 366 3.85 4.45 -26.00
C ARG A 366 3.49 3.19 -25.20
N TRP A 367 3.21 3.33 -23.92
CA TRP A 367 2.81 2.22 -23.06
C TRP A 367 1.42 1.68 -23.42
N VAL A 368 0.47 2.52 -23.84
CA VAL A 368 -0.81 2.05 -24.42
C VAL A 368 -0.57 1.28 -25.71
N ALA A 369 0.25 1.82 -26.62
CA ALA A 369 0.58 1.15 -27.89
C ALA A 369 1.23 -0.23 -27.68
N ASN A 370 2.04 -0.39 -26.62
CA ASN A 370 2.67 -1.65 -26.23
C ASN A 370 1.75 -2.57 -25.40
N GLY A 371 0.52 -2.17 -25.10
CA GLY A 371 -0.41 -2.94 -24.26
C GLY A 371 -0.03 -3.01 -22.78
N TRP A 372 0.83 -2.11 -22.30
CA TRP A 372 1.28 -2.01 -20.90
C TRP A 372 0.42 -1.07 -20.06
N LEU A 373 -0.25 -0.12 -20.71
CA LEU A 373 -1.22 0.79 -20.10
C LEU A 373 -2.59 0.57 -20.75
N ARG A 374 -3.67 0.71 -19.97
CA ARG A 374 -5.05 0.63 -20.48
C ARG A 374 -5.35 1.84 -21.36
N GLY A 375 -6.37 1.73 -22.20
CA GLY A 375 -6.82 2.81 -23.09
C GLY A 375 -7.35 4.07 -22.38
N ASP A 376 -7.42 4.06 -21.05
CA ASP A 376 -7.66 5.25 -20.22
C ASP A 376 -6.41 6.12 -20.04
N TYR A 377 -5.23 5.62 -20.44
CA TYR A 377 -3.92 6.27 -20.30
C TYR A 377 -3.53 6.58 -18.85
N VAL A 378 -4.12 5.87 -17.89
CA VAL A 378 -3.82 6.01 -16.44
C VAL A 378 -3.41 4.67 -15.87
N HIS A 379 -4.19 3.61 -16.05
CA HIS A 379 -4.01 2.37 -15.29
C HIS A 379 -3.18 1.33 -16.03
N LEU A 380 -2.34 0.60 -15.30
CA LEU A 380 -1.54 -0.50 -15.84
C LEU A 380 -2.41 -1.70 -16.27
N THR A 381 -1.90 -2.43 -17.26
CA THR A 381 -2.26 -3.83 -17.50
C THR A 381 -1.38 -4.77 -16.66
N THR A 382 -1.73 -6.06 -16.56
CA THR A 382 -0.88 -7.04 -15.86
C THR A 382 0.51 -7.19 -16.49
N THR A 383 0.62 -7.04 -17.82
CA THR A 383 1.91 -7.07 -18.52
C THR A 383 2.71 -5.79 -18.27
N GLY A 384 2.05 -4.62 -18.25
CA GLY A 384 2.72 -3.37 -17.88
C GLY A 384 3.21 -3.33 -16.44
N GLY A 385 2.43 -3.92 -15.51
CA GLY A 385 2.87 -4.11 -14.12
C GLY A 385 4.14 -4.96 -14.01
N ARG A 386 4.27 -6.02 -14.82
CA ARG A 386 5.49 -6.84 -14.90
C ARG A 386 6.69 -6.07 -15.46
N ALA A 387 6.50 -5.33 -16.55
CA ALA A 387 7.55 -4.50 -17.13
C ALA A 387 8.06 -3.47 -16.11
N LEU A 388 7.14 -2.79 -15.44
CA LEU A 388 7.47 -1.78 -14.43
C LEU A 388 8.13 -2.37 -13.18
N ALA A 389 7.63 -3.50 -12.66
CA ALA A 389 8.22 -4.18 -11.51
C ALA A 389 9.68 -4.58 -11.79
N SER A 390 9.99 -4.98 -13.03
CA SER A 390 11.36 -5.31 -13.44
C SER A 390 12.26 -4.07 -13.44
N LEU A 391 11.75 -2.91 -13.87
CA LEU A 391 12.48 -1.64 -13.83
C LEU A 391 12.75 -1.19 -12.39
N LEU A 392 11.75 -1.30 -11.51
CA LEU A 392 11.89 -0.97 -10.09
C LEU A 392 12.91 -1.90 -9.41
N GLN A 393 12.80 -3.21 -9.63
CA GLN A 393 13.71 -4.18 -9.05
C GLN A 393 15.15 -3.95 -9.53
N ALA A 394 15.36 -3.69 -10.82
CA ALA A 394 16.69 -3.40 -11.36
C ALA A 394 17.33 -2.15 -10.75
N ASP A 395 16.55 -1.08 -10.52
CA ASP A 395 17.08 0.13 -9.86
C ASP A 395 17.39 -0.09 -8.38
N LEU A 396 16.56 -0.89 -7.70
CA LEU A 396 16.82 -1.29 -6.32
C LEU A 396 18.09 -2.13 -6.24
N ASP A 397 18.23 -3.15 -7.08
CA ASP A 397 19.43 -4.00 -7.12
C ASP A 397 20.68 -3.15 -7.41
N GLN A 398 20.64 -2.29 -8.43
CA GLN A 398 21.76 -1.41 -8.76
C GLN A 398 22.16 -0.52 -7.59
N ALA A 399 21.20 0.10 -6.90
CA ALA A 399 21.51 0.99 -5.81
C ALA A 399 21.94 0.29 -4.52
N LEU A 400 21.48 -0.94 -4.30
CA LEU A 400 21.80 -1.75 -3.14
C LEU A 400 23.12 -2.51 -3.31
N GLU A 401 23.53 -2.83 -4.54
CA GLU A 401 24.85 -3.42 -4.87
C GLU A 401 25.95 -2.37 -5.05
N ALA A 402 25.61 -1.15 -5.47
CA ALA A 402 26.57 -0.05 -5.62
C ALA A 402 27.03 0.50 -4.26
N ARG A 403 27.91 -0.23 -3.58
CA ARG A 403 29.09 0.22 -2.77
C ARG A 403 29.49 -0.82 -1.75
#